data_AF-A0A7S2QC60-F1
#
_entry.id   AF-A0A7S2QC60-F1
#
_cell.length_a   1.000
_cell.length_b   1.000
_cell.length_c   1.000
_cell.angle_alpha   90.00
_cell.angle_beta   90.00
_cell.angle_gamma   90.00
#
_symmetry.space_group_name_H-M   'P 1'
#
loop_
_entity.id
_entity.type
_entity.pdbx_description
1 polymer ?
#
loop_
_entity_poly.entity_id
_entity_poly.type
_entity_poly.pdbx_seq_one_letter_code
_entity_poly.pdbx_strand_id
1 'polypeptide(L)'
;RLGGGAPAPSTPKLLTWCLSLLALLLPCLGPQLQSQAQSEAFIRSLLGDLASKLLSSPDFAQQEALMLKCVQLLPLLPMEPWLQKAALESGAVHASAHAYLRWKSAAAGLGKAPDGEAPLPKAIHTAVQGVFADNVELCVRAVGDTFVGDEFVCLQVLDQLCSMDKRRRGTFRELDQEHGIVGKLLVLWDFHQRAALESPDPNTSSSREVLRKVVELLRAVILKVPPATLLQRMREFESAELIQR
;
A
#
# COMPACT_ATOMS: atom_id res chain seq x y z
N ARG A 1 -1.41 -54.87 -15.31
CA ARG A 1 -2.16 -53.60 -15.20
C ARG A 1 -1.71 -52.88 -13.93
N LEU A 2 -0.65 -52.09 -14.01
CA LEU A 2 -0.21 -51.19 -12.95
C LEU A 2 0.19 -49.89 -13.65
N GLY A 3 -0.59 -48.85 -13.41
CA GLY A 3 -0.50 -47.56 -14.09
C GLY A 3 -1.57 -46.64 -13.54
N GLY A 4 -1.67 -46.58 -12.21
CA GLY A 4 -2.43 -45.54 -11.52
C GLY A 4 -1.67 -44.24 -11.70
N GLY A 5 -1.85 -43.58 -12.85
CA GLY A 5 -1.38 -42.23 -13.07
C GLY A 5 -2.12 -41.33 -12.08
N ALA A 6 -1.42 -40.86 -11.05
CA ALA A 6 -1.92 -39.79 -10.20
C ALA A 6 -2.35 -38.64 -11.14
N PRO A 7 -3.55 -38.07 -10.98
CA PRO A 7 -3.97 -36.96 -11.83
C PRO A 7 -2.94 -35.85 -11.69
N ALA A 8 -2.45 -35.35 -12.84
CA ALA A 8 -1.53 -34.22 -12.88
C ALA A 8 -2.08 -33.10 -11.97
N PRO A 9 -1.24 -32.50 -11.11
CA PRO A 9 -1.73 -31.50 -10.18
C PRO A 9 -2.37 -30.37 -10.99
N SER A 10 -3.63 -30.07 -10.70
CA SER A 10 -4.31 -28.89 -11.21
C SER A 10 -3.41 -27.67 -11.01
N THR A 11 -3.18 -26.85 -12.03
CA THR A 11 -2.37 -25.61 -12.02
C THR A 11 -2.39 -24.82 -10.69
N PRO A 12 -3.53 -24.59 -10.00
CA PRO A 12 -3.56 -23.91 -8.70
C PRO A 12 -2.80 -24.63 -7.58
N LYS A 13 -2.79 -25.98 -7.55
CA LYS A 13 -2.03 -26.76 -6.57
C LYS A 13 -0.54 -26.54 -6.77
N LEU A 14 -0.06 -26.62 -8.02
CA LEU A 14 1.36 -26.42 -8.33
C LEU A 14 1.82 -25.01 -7.94
N LEU A 15 1.02 -23.99 -8.27
CA LEU A 15 1.30 -22.61 -7.85
C LEU A 15 1.33 -22.47 -6.32
N THR A 16 0.41 -23.11 -5.60
CA THR A 16 0.39 -23.10 -4.13
C THR A 16 1.66 -23.72 -3.54
N TRP A 17 2.13 -24.83 -4.11
CA TRP A 17 3.40 -25.46 -3.72
C TRP A 17 4.58 -24.55 -4.00
N CYS A 18 4.65 -23.93 -5.18
CA CYS A 18 5.70 -22.97 -5.53
C CYS A 18 5.73 -21.78 -4.57
N LEU A 19 4.58 -21.16 -4.28
CA LEU A 19 4.51 -20.04 -3.33
C LEU A 19 4.91 -20.46 -1.92
N SER A 20 4.52 -21.67 -1.49
CA SER A 20 4.90 -22.19 -0.17
C SER A 20 6.40 -22.47 -0.08
N LEU A 21 7.01 -22.98 -1.15
CA LEU A 21 8.46 -23.16 -1.24
C LEU A 21 9.19 -21.81 -1.21
N LEU A 22 8.71 -20.82 -1.97
CA LEU A 22 9.25 -19.46 -1.96
C LEU A 22 9.18 -18.84 -0.56
N ALA A 23 8.06 -19.01 0.16
CA ALA A 23 7.92 -18.51 1.53
C ALA A 23 8.98 -19.09 2.49
N LEU A 24 9.42 -20.33 2.27
CA LEU A 24 10.47 -20.97 3.05
C LEU A 24 11.87 -20.50 2.64
N LEU A 25 12.08 -20.22 1.36
CA LEU A 25 13.39 -19.86 0.81
C LEU A 25 13.71 -18.38 0.96
N LEU A 26 12.73 -17.48 0.79
CA LEU A 26 12.94 -16.02 0.80
C LEU A 26 13.68 -15.52 2.04
N PRO A 27 13.31 -15.92 3.28
CA PRO A 27 14.04 -15.49 4.48
C PRO A 27 15.52 -15.94 4.47
N CYS A 28 15.80 -17.13 3.94
CA CYS A 28 17.16 -17.67 3.84
C CYS A 28 18.00 -16.96 2.77
N LEU A 29 17.36 -16.42 1.74
CA LEU A 29 18.00 -15.67 0.65
C LEU A 29 18.19 -14.19 1.00
N GLY A 30 17.69 -13.71 2.14
CA GLY A 30 17.70 -12.30 2.54
C GLY A 30 19.01 -11.54 2.25
N PRO A 31 20.19 -12.03 2.70
CA PRO A 31 21.47 -11.37 2.44
C PRO A 31 21.82 -11.25 0.94
N GLN A 32 21.40 -12.23 0.14
CA GLN A 32 21.64 -12.24 -1.30
C GLN A 32 20.66 -11.30 -2.02
N LEU A 33 19.42 -11.22 -1.51
CA LEU A 33 18.38 -10.32 -1.99
C LEU A 33 18.66 -8.84 -1.72
N GLN A 34 19.62 -8.49 -0.85
CA GLN A 34 20.01 -7.10 -0.62
C GLN A 34 20.82 -6.51 -1.79
N SER A 35 21.56 -7.35 -2.53
CA SER A 35 22.34 -6.92 -3.68
C SER A 35 21.44 -6.71 -4.90
N GLN A 36 21.13 -5.45 -5.22
CA GLN A 36 20.29 -5.10 -6.38
C GLN A 36 20.84 -5.72 -7.67
N ALA A 37 22.15 -5.61 -7.92
CA ALA A 37 22.77 -6.09 -9.15
C ALA A 37 22.56 -7.60 -9.39
N GLN A 38 22.40 -8.40 -8.34
CA GLN A 38 22.23 -9.85 -8.44
C GLN A 38 20.75 -10.26 -8.39
N SER A 39 19.92 -9.47 -7.72
CA SER A 39 18.57 -9.89 -7.32
C SER A 39 17.45 -9.15 -8.05
N GLU A 40 17.76 -8.08 -8.79
CA GLU A 40 16.75 -7.25 -9.47
C GLU A 40 15.84 -8.06 -10.41
N ALA A 41 16.41 -8.94 -11.24
CA ALA A 41 15.63 -9.75 -12.19
C ALA A 41 14.66 -10.72 -11.49
N PHE A 42 15.11 -11.34 -10.39
CA PHE A 42 14.29 -12.23 -9.58
C PHE A 42 13.14 -11.47 -8.92
N ILE A 43 13.46 -10.34 -8.27
CA ILE A 43 12.49 -9.50 -7.56
C ILE A 43 11.45 -8.93 -8.53
N ARG A 44 11.89 -8.45 -9.70
CA ARG A 44 10.97 -7.92 -10.72
C ARG A 44 10.00 -8.99 -11.22
N SER A 45 10.49 -10.21 -11.47
CA SER A 45 9.65 -11.36 -11.83
C SER A 45 8.68 -11.74 -10.70
N LEU A 46 9.17 -11.78 -9.46
CA LEU A 46 8.36 -12.11 -8.29
C LEU A 46 7.23 -11.10 -8.07
N LEU A 47 7.53 -9.80 -8.14
CA LEU A 47 6.58 -8.75 -7.85
C LEU A 47 5.65 -8.45 -9.04
N GLY A 48 6.22 -8.31 -10.23
CA GLY A 48 5.48 -7.94 -11.44
C GLY A 48 4.79 -9.12 -12.10
N ASP A 49 5.52 -10.19 -12.40
CA ASP A 49 4.98 -11.30 -13.18
C ASP A 49 4.17 -12.28 -12.35
N LEU A 50 4.51 -12.46 -11.07
CA LEU A 50 3.79 -13.36 -10.18
C LEU A 50 2.79 -12.59 -9.30
N ALA A 51 3.26 -11.71 -8.42
CA ALA A 51 2.40 -11.12 -7.41
C ALA A 51 1.31 -10.21 -7.98
N SER A 52 1.68 -9.22 -8.80
CA SER A 52 0.73 -8.30 -9.42
C SER A 52 -0.34 -9.03 -10.25
N LYS A 53 0.05 -10.04 -11.06
CA LYS A 53 -0.89 -10.81 -11.88
C LYS A 53 -1.81 -11.72 -11.07
N LEU A 54 -1.28 -12.44 -10.08
CA LEU A 54 -2.10 -13.30 -9.21
C LEU A 54 -3.10 -12.47 -8.40
N LEU A 55 -2.67 -11.32 -7.89
CA LEU A 55 -3.54 -10.43 -7.12
C LEU A 55 -4.55 -9.68 -7.98
N SER A 56 -4.30 -9.52 -9.28
CA SER A 56 -5.26 -8.91 -10.21
C SER A 56 -6.21 -9.92 -10.88
N SER A 57 -6.07 -11.21 -10.59
CA SER A 57 -6.87 -12.27 -11.21
C SER A 57 -8.38 -12.10 -10.92
N PRO A 58 -9.27 -12.18 -11.92
CA PRO A 58 -10.69 -11.87 -11.78
C PRO A 58 -11.48 -12.88 -10.92
N ASP A 59 -11.00 -14.11 -10.79
CA ASP A 59 -11.70 -15.19 -10.09
C ASP A 59 -11.32 -15.26 -8.60
N PHE A 60 -11.81 -14.29 -7.84
CA PHE A 60 -11.48 -14.11 -6.42
C PHE A 60 -11.91 -15.31 -5.56
N ALA A 61 -13.12 -15.84 -5.76
CA ALA A 61 -13.71 -16.87 -4.91
C ALA A 61 -12.95 -18.20 -4.96
N GLN A 62 -12.38 -18.55 -6.12
CA GLN A 62 -11.61 -19.79 -6.28
C GLN A 62 -10.13 -19.64 -5.90
N GLN A 63 -9.62 -18.41 -5.80
CA GLN A 63 -8.18 -18.13 -5.67
C GLN A 63 -7.81 -17.40 -4.38
N GLU A 64 -8.73 -17.18 -3.45
CA GLU A 64 -8.46 -16.49 -2.17
C GLU A 64 -7.26 -17.08 -1.42
N ALA A 65 -7.17 -18.41 -1.33
CA ALA A 65 -6.06 -19.10 -0.67
C ALA A 65 -4.71 -18.87 -1.39
N LEU A 66 -4.73 -18.80 -2.72
CA LEU A 66 -3.53 -18.54 -3.52
C LEU A 66 -3.09 -17.08 -3.39
N MET A 67 -4.06 -16.15 -3.41
CA MET A 67 -3.83 -14.73 -3.16
C MET A 67 -3.23 -14.52 -1.77
N LEU A 68 -3.79 -15.15 -0.74
CA LEU A 68 -3.25 -15.10 0.62
C LEU A 68 -1.78 -15.53 0.66
N LYS A 69 -1.45 -16.67 0.06
CA LYS A 69 -0.06 -17.15 -0.01
C LYS A 69 0.86 -16.17 -0.74
N CYS A 70 0.36 -15.55 -1.80
CA CYS A 70 1.10 -14.59 -2.58
C CYS A 70 1.37 -13.29 -1.80
N VAL A 71 0.36 -12.71 -1.16
CA VAL A 71 0.50 -11.50 -0.33
C VAL A 71 1.48 -11.75 0.83
N GLN A 72 1.43 -12.94 1.44
CA GLN A 72 2.33 -13.33 2.52
C GLN A 72 3.81 -13.39 2.12
N LEU A 73 4.15 -13.37 0.82
CA LEU A 73 5.55 -13.29 0.38
C LEU A 73 6.13 -11.88 0.53
N LEU A 74 5.31 -10.83 0.40
CA LEU A 74 5.79 -9.44 0.41
C LEU A 74 6.49 -9.07 1.73
N PRO A 75 5.92 -9.39 2.92
CA PRO A 75 6.60 -9.12 4.20
C PRO A 75 7.88 -9.93 4.43
N LEU A 76 8.15 -10.97 3.61
CA LEU A 76 9.35 -11.80 3.75
C LEU A 76 10.55 -11.23 3.00
N LEU A 77 10.34 -10.22 2.17
CA LEU A 77 11.43 -9.52 1.48
C LEU A 77 12.19 -8.63 2.48
N PRO A 78 13.53 -8.49 2.34
CA PRO A 78 14.29 -7.53 3.11
C PRO A 78 13.71 -6.11 2.98
N MET A 79 13.72 -5.35 4.08
CA MET A 79 13.25 -3.96 4.11
C MET A 79 14.31 -3.00 3.55
N GLU A 80 14.71 -3.22 2.28
CA GLU A 80 15.63 -2.34 1.56
C GLU A 80 14.85 -1.31 0.74
N PRO A 81 15.28 -0.03 0.68
CA PRO A 81 14.55 1.02 -0.05
C PRO A 81 14.28 0.68 -1.52
N TRP A 82 15.22 0.02 -2.20
CA TRP A 82 15.05 -0.35 -3.61
C TRP A 82 14.03 -1.48 -3.80
N LEU A 83 13.90 -2.41 -2.85
CA LEU A 83 12.90 -3.48 -2.86
C LEU A 83 11.50 -2.91 -2.62
N GLN A 84 11.37 -2.01 -1.65
CA GLN A 84 10.12 -1.30 -1.38
C GLN A 84 9.68 -0.47 -2.60
N LYS A 85 10.62 0.21 -3.26
CA LYS A 85 10.37 0.93 -4.52
C LYS A 85 9.94 -0.02 -5.64
N ALA A 86 10.60 -1.16 -5.79
CA ALA A 86 10.22 -2.17 -6.79
C ALA A 86 8.81 -2.74 -6.53
N ALA A 87 8.42 -2.93 -5.26
CA ALA A 87 7.06 -3.34 -4.89
C ALA A 87 6.01 -2.30 -5.30
N LEU A 88 6.32 -1.02 -5.16
CA LEU A 88 5.47 0.07 -5.64
C LEU A 88 5.35 0.06 -7.17
N GLU A 89 6.48 0.02 -7.87
CA GLU A 89 6.58 0.20 -9.33
C GLU A 89 6.11 -1.02 -10.13
N SER A 90 6.14 -2.21 -9.53
CA SER A 90 5.61 -3.45 -10.13
C SER A 90 4.08 -3.51 -10.18
N GLY A 91 3.38 -2.59 -9.51
CA GLY A 91 1.93 -2.62 -9.36
C GLY A 91 1.42 -3.63 -8.32
N ALA A 92 2.30 -4.33 -7.59
CA ALA A 92 1.90 -5.27 -6.55
C ALA A 92 1.09 -4.61 -5.42
N VAL A 93 1.42 -3.36 -5.07
CA VAL A 93 0.66 -2.56 -4.08
C VAL A 93 -0.76 -2.26 -4.60
N HIS A 94 -0.91 -1.78 -5.83
CA HIS A 94 -2.22 -1.57 -6.46
C HIS A 94 -3.04 -2.87 -6.53
N ALA A 95 -2.42 -3.96 -6.97
CA ALA A 95 -3.09 -5.25 -7.05
C ALA A 95 -3.54 -5.76 -5.66
N SER A 96 -2.75 -5.49 -4.62
CA SER A 96 -3.11 -5.80 -3.22
C SER A 96 -4.29 -4.97 -2.74
N ALA A 97 -4.32 -3.66 -3.04
CA ALA A 97 -5.43 -2.79 -2.70
C ALA A 97 -6.73 -3.19 -3.45
N HIS A 98 -6.64 -3.50 -4.74
CA HIS A 98 -7.76 -4.06 -5.50
C HIS A 98 -8.24 -5.40 -4.95
N ALA A 99 -7.33 -6.29 -4.51
CA ALA A 99 -7.70 -7.52 -3.82
C ALA A 99 -8.47 -7.26 -2.52
N TYR A 100 -8.06 -6.27 -1.73
CA TYR A 100 -8.76 -5.86 -0.51
C TYR A 100 -10.16 -5.32 -0.80
N LEU A 101 -10.31 -4.43 -1.79
CA LEU A 101 -11.61 -3.86 -2.15
C LEU A 101 -12.59 -4.93 -2.64
N ARG A 102 -12.11 -5.91 -3.42
CA ARG A 102 -12.94 -7.04 -3.88
C ARG A 102 -13.34 -7.96 -2.74
N TRP A 103 -12.45 -8.19 -1.78
CA TRP A 103 -12.81 -8.93 -0.57
C TRP A 103 -13.89 -8.18 0.24
N LYS A 104 -13.71 -6.88 0.45
CA LYS A 104 -14.65 -6.03 1.20
C LYS A 104 -16.04 -6.02 0.57
N SER A 105 -16.14 -5.89 -0.76
CA SER A 105 -17.42 -5.91 -1.47
C SER A 105 -18.10 -7.28 -1.42
N ALA A 106 -17.32 -8.36 -1.56
CA ALA A 106 -17.84 -9.72 -1.42
C ALA A 106 -18.33 -10.02 0.02
N ALA A 107 -17.63 -9.53 1.04
CA ALA A 107 -18.01 -9.70 2.44
C ALA A 107 -19.31 -8.96 2.79
N ALA A 108 -19.47 -7.73 2.28
CA ALA A 108 -20.68 -6.93 2.47
C ALA A 108 -21.93 -7.60 1.86
N GLY A 109 -21.81 -8.21 0.67
CA GLY A 109 -22.90 -8.96 0.03
C GLY A 109 -23.27 -10.25 0.76
N LEU A 110 -22.40 -10.77 1.63
CA LEU A 110 -22.59 -12.01 2.38
C LEU A 110 -22.99 -11.77 3.86
N GLY A 111 -23.17 -10.51 4.28
CA GLY A 111 -23.49 -10.18 5.67
C GLY A 111 -22.39 -10.52 6.68
N LYS A 112 -21.14 -10.73 6.21
CA LYS A 112 -19.98 -10.94 7.08
C LYS A 112 -19.45 -9.57 7.51
N ALA A 113 -19.14 -9.43 8.80
CA ALA A 113 -18.52 -8.21 9.31
C ALA A 113 -17.22 -7.94 8.53
N PRO A 114 -17.05 -6.74 7.93
CA PRO A 114 -15.89 -6.40 7.10
C PRO A 114 -14.56 -6.36 7.90
N ASP A 115 -14.61 -6.49 9.22
CA ASP A 115 -13.43 -6.42 10.10
C ASP A 115 -13.20 -7.73 10.90
N GLY A 116 -13.95 -8.79 10.63
CA GLY A 116 -13.83 -10.06 11.34
C GLY A 116 -12.66 -10.91 10.83
N GLU A 117 -11.49 -10.80 11.47
CA GLU A 117 -10.32 -11.73 11.49
C GLU A 117 -10.01 -12.57 10.24
N ALA A 118 -10.41 -12.15 9.05
CA ALA A 118 -10.13 -12.93 7.85
C ALA A 118 -8.63 -12.85 7.55
N PRO A 119 -7.97 -13.97 7.24
CA PRO A 119 -6.52 -14.02 7.08
C PRO A 119 -6.03 -13.16 5.91
N LEU A 120 -6.84 -13.00 4.86
CA LEU A 120 -6.49 -12.23 3.67
C LEU A 120 -6.42 -10.71 3.89
N PRO A 121 -7.46 -10.00 4.37
CA PRO A 121 -7.36 -8.56 4.60
C PRO A 121 -6.23 -8.22 5.57
N LYS A 122 -6.05 -9.01 6.64
CA LYS A 122 -4.92 -8.83 7.56
C LYS A 122 -3.56 -8.97 6.87
N ALA A 123 -3.39 -9.99 6.03
CA ALA A 123 -2.15 -10.17 5.27
C ALA A 123 -1.90 -9.00 4.29
N ILE A 124 -2.95 -8.49 3.63
CA ILE A 124 -2.86 -7.35 2.72
C ILE A 124 -2.42 -6.10 3.48
N HIS A 125 -3.04 -5.82 4.63
CA HIS A 125 -2.62 -4.72 5.50
C HIS A 125 -1.13 -4.84 5.87
N THR A 126 -0.69 -6.01 6.37
CA THR A 126 0.71 -6.21 6.74
C THR A 126 1.66 -6.03 5.55
N ALA A 127 1.32 -6.54 4.38
CA ALA A 127 2.14 -6.42 3.19
C ALA A 127 2.29 -4.97 2.72
N VAL A 128 1.18 -4.24 2.62
CA VAL A 128 1.21 -2.84 2.16
C VAL A 128 1.89 -1.95 3.21
N GLN A 129 1.64 -2.16 4.50
CA GLN A 129 2.37 -1.45 5.56
C GLN A 129 3.87 -1.71 5.50
N GLY A 130 4.29 -2.97 5.24
CA GLY A 130 5.70 -3.34 5.09
C GLY A 130 6.41 -2.58 3.96
N VAL A 131 5.73 -2.36 2.84
CA VAL A 131 6.29 -1.59 1.71
C VAL A 131 6.59 -0.13 2.10
N PHE A 132 5.75 0.47 2.92
CA PHE A 132 5.91 1.86 3.37
C PHE A 132 6.67 2.00 4.70
N ALA A 133 7.00 0.87 5.35
CA ALA A 133 7.62 0.85 6.66
C ALA A 133 8.96 1.60 6.63
N ASP A 134 9.06 2.62 7.48
CA ASP A 134 10.25 3.43 7.71
C ASP A 134 10.86 4.10 6.48
N ASN A 135 10.12 4.19 5.38
CA ASN A 135 10.55 4.82 4.13
C ASN A 135 9.76 6.11 3.88
N VAL A 136 10.32 7.23 4.35
CA VAL A 136 9.73 8.57 4.24
C VAL A 136 9.45 8.92 2.77
N GLU A 137 10.45 8.73 1.91
CA GLU A 137 10.36 9.10 0.49
C GLU A 137 9.20 8.38 -0.22
N LEU A 138 9.07 7.06 -0.01
CA LEU A 138 7.98 6.29 -0.62
C LEU A 138 6.61 6.67 -0.07
N CYS A 139 6.49 6.92 1.24
CA CYS A 139 5.25 7.41 1.84
C CYS A 139 4.82 8.74 1.20
N VAL A 140 5.76 9.68 1.07
CA VAL A 140 5.49 11.00 0.50
C VAL A 140 5.18 10.92 -1.00
N ARG A 141 5.81 9.99 -1.75
CA ARG A 141 5.48 9.73 -3.15
C ARG A 141 4.07 9.16 -3.30
N ALA A 142 3.65 8.27 -2.42
CA ALA A 142 2.34 7.64 -2.47
C ALA A 142 1.20 8.64 -2.20
N VAL A 143 1.37 9.54 -1.23
CA VAL A 143 0.39 10.60 -0.89
C VAL A 143 0.21 11.62 -2.01
N GLY A 144 1.29 11.98 -2.71
CA GLY A 144 1.28 13.10 -3.65
C GLY A 144 0.69 12.78 -5.03
N ASP A 145 1.03 11.61 -5.58
CA ASP A 145 0.84 11.39 -7.02
C ASP A 145 0.27 10.02 -7.35
N THR A 146 0.83 8.95 -6.77
CA THR A 146 0.61 7.59 -7.30
C THR A 146 -0.68 6.94 -6.81
N PHE A 147 -1.13 7.26 -5.59
CA PHE A 147 -2.24 6.55 -4.94
C PHE A 147 -3.36 7.48 -4.47
N VAL A 148 -3.44 8.72 -4.96
CA VAL A 148 -4.45 9.70 -4.54
C VAL A 148 -5.89 9.16 -4.65
N GLY A 149 -6.16 8.27 -5.62
CA GLY A 149 -7.46 7.62 -5.79
C GLY A 149 -7.66 6.30 -5.03
N ASP A 150 -6.63 5.76 -4.38
CA ASP A 150 -6.66 4.49 -3.66
C ASP A 150 -6.80 4.73 -2.15
N GLU A 151 -8.05 4.84 -1.69
CA GLU A 151 -8.38 5.14 -0.29
C GLU A 151 -7.68 4.17 0.69
N PHE A 152 -7.57 2.89 0.33
CA PHE A 152 -6.93 1.89 1.17
C PHE A 152 -5.44 2.20 1.37
N VAL A 153 -4.71 2.44 0.27
CA VAL A 153 -3.28 2.76 0.33
C VAL A 153 -3.05 4.10 1.02
N CYS A 154 -3.87 5.12 0.73
CA CYS A 154 -3.80 6.41 1.41
C CYS A 154 -3.89 6.25 2.94
N LEU A 155 -4.85 5.47 3.44
CA LEU A 155 -4.99 5.22 4.88
C LEU A 155 -3.76 4.51 5.46
N GLN A 156 -3.23 3.48 4.78
CA GLN A 156 -2.02 2.79 5.25
C GLN A 156 -0.81 3.74 5.33
N VAL A 157 -0.63 4.59 4.33
CA VAL A 157 0.49 5.54 4.28
C VAL A 157 0.35 6.64 5.32
N LEU A 158 -0.86 7.19 5.52
CA LEU A 158 -1.09 8.21 6.54
C LEU A 158 -0.87 7.67 7.96
N ASP A 159 -1.34 6.45 8.24
CA ASP A 159 -1.08 5.77 9.52
C ASP A 159 0.42 5.54 9.73
N GLN A 160 1.11 5.13 8.67
CA GLN A 160 2.55 4.92 8.70
C GLN A 160 3.31 6.22 9.02
N LEU A 161 3.00 7.32 8.31
CA LEU A 161 3.59 8.64 8.55
C LEU A 161 3.34 9.13 9.98
N CYS A 162 2.12 8.99 10.49
CA CYS A 162 1.77 9.33 11.88
C CYS A 162 2.55 8.49 12.91
N SER A 163 2.85 7.22 12.60
CA SER A 163 3.62 6.33 13.48
C SER A 163 5.12 6.62 13.46
N MET A 164 5.66 7.17 12.38
CA MET A 164 7.10 7.33 12.19
C MET A 164 7.69 8.37 13.15
N ASP A 165 7.02 9.49 13.42
CA ASP A 165 7.53 10.49 14.38
C ASP A 165 7.62 9.95 15.81
N LYS A 166 6.76 8.99 16.18
CA LYS A 166 6.85 8.29 17.47
C LYS A 166 8.13 7.45 17.58
N ARG A 167 8.66 6.97 16.45
CA ARG A 167 9.82 6.08 16.37
C ARG A 167 11.12 6.83 16.06
N ARG A 168 11.07 7.88 15.25
CA ARG A 168 12.20 8.71 14.83
C ARG A 168 11.88 10.18 15.07
N ARG A 169 12.54 10.78 16.07
CA ARG A 169 12.40 12.22 16.35
C ARG A 169 12.85 13.03 15.14
N GLY A 170 12.05 14.03 14.77
CA GLY A 170 12.41 14.98 13.71
C GLY A 170 11.84 14.63 12.33
N THR A 171 11.18 13.48 12.17
CA THR A 171 10.55 13.08 10.90
C THR A 171 9.55 14.10 10.39
N PHE A 172 8.76 14.75 11.26
CA PHE A 172 7.84 15.80 10.78
C PHE A 172 8.54 17.06 10.25
N ARG A 173 9.75 17.37 10.72
CA ARG A 173 10.54 18.48 10.16
C ARG A 173 11.13 18.10 8.81
N GLU A 174 11.68 16.89 8.71
CA GLU A 174 12.19 16.29 7.47
C GLU A 174 11.10 16.25 6.38
N LEU A 175 9.89 15.77 6.73
CA LEU A 175 8.75 15.71 5.82
C LEU A 175 8.38 17.06 5.19
N ASP A 176 8.42 18.13 5.97
CA ASP A 176 8.10 19.47 5.46
C ASP A 176 9.26 20.10 4.68
N GLN A 177 10.48 20.03 5.24
CA GLN A 177 11.66 20.70 4.67
C GLN A 177 12.18 20.03 3.41
N GLU A 178 12.23 18.69 3.39
CA GLU A 178 12.86 17.93 2.31
C GLU A 178 11.84 17.44 1.28
N HIS A 179 10.59 17.19 1.70
CA HIS A 179 9.61 16.54 0.84
C HIS A 179 8.33 17.36 0.60
N GLY A 180 8.17 18.53 1.22
CA GLY A 180 7.03 19.41 1.02
C GLY A 180 5.68 18.74 1.33
N ILE A 181 5.62 17.92 2.40
CA ILE A 181 4.45 17.08 2.70
C ILE A 181 3.15 17.86 2.83
N VAL A 182 3.20 19.11 3.31
CA VAL A 182 2.02 19.95 3.52
C VAL A 182 1.29 20.16 2.19
N GLY A 183 2.02 20.52 1.12
CA GLY A 183 1.43 20.70 -0.20
C GLY A 183 0.76 19.43 -0.71
N LYS A 184 1.42 18.27 -0.54
CA LYS A 184 0.88 16.98 -0.97
C LYS A 184 -0.36 16.56 -0.19
N LEU A 185 -0.39 16.83 1.11
CA LEU A 185 -1.57 16.59 1.94
C LEU A 185 -2.74 17.49 1.57
N LEU A 186 -2.48 18.73 1.13
CA LEU A 186 -3.52 19.63 0.62
C LEU A 186 -4.08 19.16 -0.73
N VAL A 187 -3.24 18.61 -1.62
CA VAL A 187 -3.70 17.98 -2.87
C VAL A 187 -4.57 16.75 -2.55
N LEU A 188 -4.11 15.89 -1.64
CA LEU A 188 -4.88 14.73 -1.19
C LEU A 188 -6.21 15.14 -0.55
N TRP A 189 -6.20 16.23 0.23
CA TRP A 189 -7.39 16.83 0.82
C TRP A 189 -8.40 17.27 -0.25
N ASP A 190 -7.98 18.08 -1.22
CA ASP A 190 -8.85 18.58 -2.28
C ASP A 190 -9.50 17.44 -3.07
N PHE A 191 -8.72 16.42 -3.42
CA PHE A 191 -9.24 15.23 -4.10
C PHE A 191 -10.33 14.51 -3.29
N HIS A 192 -10.04 14.14 -2.04
CA HIS A 192 -11.00 13.39 -1.21
C HIS A 192 -12.17 14.24 -0.72
N GLN A 193 -12.01 15.56 -0.64
CA GLN A 193 -13.11 16.48 -0.37
C GLN A 193 -14.13 16.45 -1.51
N ARG A 194 -13.67 16.54 -2.76
CA ARG A 194 -14.55 16.41 -3.94
C ARG A 194 -15.22 15.05 -3.99
N ALA A 195 -14.45 13.97 -3.83
CA ALA A 195 -14.97 12.60 -3.82
C ALA A 195 -16.04 12.38 -2.73
N ALA A 196 -15.84 12.94 -1.54
CA ALA A 196 -16.80 12.83 -0.43
C ALA A 196 -18.08 13.64 -0.67
N LEU A 197 -18.03 14.74 -1.42
CA LEU A 197 -19.19 15.56 -1.79
C LEU A 197 -19.99 14.95 -2.94
N GLU A 198 -19.30 14.29 -3.88
CA GLU A 198 -19.91 13.64 -5.04
C GLU A 198 -20.46 12.24 -4.71
N SER A 199 -20.12 11.68 -3.55
CA SER A 199 -20.55 10.34 -3.16
C SER A 199 -22.06 10.28 -2.89
N PRO A 200 -22.80 9.37 -3.56
CA PRO A 200 -24.24 9.22 -3.36
C PRO A 200 -24.60 8.60 -2.00
N ASP A 201 -23.66 7.95 -1.31
CA ASP A 201 -23.86 7.40 0.03
C ASP A 201 -22.73 7.85 0.99
N PRO A 202 -22.98 8.82 1.88
CA PRO A 202 -21.98 9.42 2.75
C PRO A 202 -21.39 8.47 3.80
N ASN A 203 -21.98 7.29 4.00
CA ASN A 203 -21.55 6.32 5.01
C ASN A 203 -20.65 5.20 4.45
N THR A 204 -20.48 5.09 3.13
CA THR A 204 -19.67 4.04 2.50
C THR A 204 -18.32 4.53 1.99
N SER A 205 -18.14 5.85 1.82
CA SER A 205 -16.88 6.42 1.32
C SER A 205 -15.81 6.50 2.42
N SER A 206 -14.70 5.79 2.23
CA SER A 206 -13.53 5.89 3.11
C SER A 206 -12.78 7.22 2.92
N SER A 207 -13.14 8.05 1.93
CA SER A 207 -12.60 9.41 1.76
C SER A 207 -12.77 10.28 3.01
N ARG A 208 -13.86 10.14 3.78
CA ARG A 208 -14.02 10.87 5.06
C ARG A 208 -12.98 10.46 6.10
N GLU A 209 -12.62 9.18 6.11
CA GLU A 209 -11.57 8.66 6.98
C GLU A 209 -10.20 9.18 6.55
N VAL A 210 -9.93 9.22 5.24
CA VAL A 210 -8.72 9.82 4.68
C VAL A 210 -8.62 11.29 5.10
N LEU A 211 -9.68 12.08 4.91
CA LEU A 211 -9.70 13.50 5.34
C LEU A 211 -9.39 13.66 6.82
N ARG A 212 -9.97 12.81 7.70
CA ARG A 212 -9.68 12.84 9.14
C ARG A 212 -8.19 12.59 9.42
N LYS A 213 -7.60 11.59 8.78
CA LYS A 213 -6.17 11.25 8.90
C LYS A 213 -5.26 12.35 8.36
N VAL A 214 -5.67 13.01 7.27
CA VAL A 214 -4.98 14.19 6.74
C VAL A 214 -4.98 15.33 7.76
N VAL A 215 -6.11 15.64 8.41
CA VAL A 215 -6.14 16.67 9.48
C VAL A 215 -5.22 16.28 10.64
N GLU A 216 -5.26 15.03 11.08
CA GLU A 216 -4.41 14.54 12.17
C GLU A 216 -2.93 14.76 11.85
N LEU A 217 -2.49 14.36 10.65
CA LEU A 217 -1.10 14.51 10.23
C LEU A 217 -0.72 15.97 10.00
N LEU A 218 -1.56 16.76 9.33
CA LEU A 218 -1.33 18.19 9.14
C LEU A 218 -1.19 18.90 10.48
N ARG A 219 -2.10 18.67 11.42
CA ARG A 219 -2.02 19.25 12.77
C ARG A 219 -0.70 18.87 13.44
N ALA A 220 -0.28 17.62 13.32
CA ALA A 220 0.94 17.13 13.94
C ALA A 220 2.20 17.77 13.31
N VAL A 221 2.24 17.91 11.98
CA VAL A 221 3.35 18.57 11.25
C VAL A 221 3.38 20.07 11.54
N ILE A 222 2.24 20.76 11.42
CA ILE A 222 2.11 22.22 11.63
C ILE A 222 2.57 22.62 13.03
N LEU A 223 2.23 21.85 14.07
CA LEU A 223 2.69 22.10 15.44
C LEU A 223 4.22 21.98 15.62
N LYS A 224 4.94 21.43 14.64
CA LYS A 224 6.40 21.27 14.64
C LYS A 224 7.13 22.20 13.66
N VAL A 225 6.38 22.88 12.78
CA VAL A 225 6.89 23.81 11.77
C VAL A 225 6.91 25.24 12.33
N PRO A 226 7.96 26.05 12.07
CA PRO A 226 7.98 27.44 12.47
C PRO A 226 6.82 28.25 11.84
N PRO A 227 6.18 29.18 12.58
CA PRO A 227 5.06 29.98 12.06
C PRO A 227 5.36 30.76 10.76
N ALA A 228 6.60 31.22 10.58
CA ALA A 228 7.02 31.94 9.38
C ALA A 228 6.97 31.04 8.12
N THR A 229 7.38 29.77 8.25
CA THR A 229 7.35 28.79 7.15
C THR A 229 5.91 28.45 6.77
N LEU A 230 5.01 28.35 7.76
CA LEU A 230 3.58 28.15 7.54
C LEU A 230 2.93 29.26 6.72
N LEU A 231 3.20 30.51 7.07
CA LEU A 231 2.69 31.67 6.33
C LEU A 231 3.20 31.71 4.89
N GLN A 232 4.44 31.27 4.66
CA GLN A 232 4.99 31.15 3.31
C GLN A 232 4.25 30.06 2.51
N ARG A 233 4.06 28.86 3.08
CA ARG A 233 3.35 27.75 2.40
C ARG A 233 1.90 28.08 2.06
N MET A 234 1.19 28.81 2.93
CA MET A 234 -0.17 29.25 2.64
C MET A 234 -0.22 30.17 1.41
N ARG A 235 0.72 31.12 1.28
CA ARG A 235 0.80 31.98 0.10
C ARG A 235 1.15 31.20 -1.17
N GLU A 236 2.06 30.22 -1.06
CA GLU A 236 2.39 29.33 -2.17
C GLU A 236 1.16 28.55 -2.65
N PHE A 237 0.35 28.02 -1.73
CA PHE A 237 -0.90 27.32 -2.06
C PHE A 237 -1.94 28.24 -2.71
N GLU A 238 -2.21 29.42 -2.13
CA GLU A 238 -3.12 30.41 -2.72
C GLU A 238 -2.70 30.81 -4.14
N SER A 239 -1.39 30.99 -4.36
CA SER A 239 -0.85 31.32 -5.68
C SER A 239 -1.02 30.18 -6.69
N ALA A 240 -0.92 28.92 -6.25
CA ALA A 240 -1.10 27.75 -7.11
C ALA A 240 -2.57 27.52 -7.49
N GLU A 241 -3.51 27.74 -6.57
CA GLU A 241 -4.95 27.68 -6.86
C GLU A 241 -5.39 28.78 -7.83
N LEU A 242 -4.82 29.99 -7.72
CA LEU A 242 -5.13 31.12 -8.62
C LEU A 242 -4.72 30.85 -10.08
N ILE A 243 -3.74 29.98 -10.33
CA ILE A 243 -3.28 29.61 -11.68
C ILE A 243 -4.18 28.53 -12.30
N GLN A 244 -4.92 27.78 -11.48
CA GLN A 244 -5.79 26.69 -11.94
C GLN A 244 -7.26 27.11 -12.18
N ARG A 245 -7.61 28.37 -11.89
CA ARG A 245 -8.90 28.99 -12.23
C ARG A 245 -8.81 29.78 -13.53
#